data_AF-A0A822G8D1-F1
#
_entry.id   AF-A0A822G8D1-F1
#
_cell.length_a   1.000
_cell.length_b   1.000
_cell.length_c   1.000
_cell.angle_alpha   90.00
_cell.angle_beta   90.00
_cell.angle_gamma   90.00
#
_symmetry.space_group_name_H-M   'P 1'
#
loop_
_entity.id
_entity.type
_entity.pdbx_description
1 polymer ?
#
loop_
_entity_poly.entity_id
_entity_poly.type
_entity_poly.pdbx_seq_one_letter_code
_entity_poly.pdbx_strand_id
1 'polypeptide(L)'
;IWDYIKTTRSEVHDLENRLHNAKANVEQIQRLMSTWQDVPLYKRSEGKSTLLYLDDKEQRLNNRYKELDETGKKIHSLLKENSELLKVENNDSDAWKKYVDYVDQMVLEGFKRIINCNLMFFLRETDPAQNPDPLFESQLQLQAPNMLFNPSMDENDKNTFSELIEDLLDTIYKQGSLIPRLATHTNQANYQDALEHMQDLADLRTDFTDRVHAVIGKANEYRALFNKYAYLWVDDRQEFMRQFLLYGHVLTQEEIEANAEQGVPQNPPTLQQFKEQVDTYESIYEEVSKFEDTKIIDKWFRVDSRPFKQALLNIAKK
;
A
#
# COMPACT_ATOMS: atom_id res chain seq x y z
N ILE A 1 29.07 3.95 67.58
CA ILE A 1 28.24 5.05 67.02
C ILE A 1 28.83 5.56 65.70
N TRP A 2 30.09 5.98 65.65
CA TRP A 2 30.73 6.48 64.42
C TRP A 2 30.80 5.44 63.28
N ASP A 3 31.13 4.18 63.58
CA ASP A 3 31.18 3.12 62.56
C ASP A 3 29.80 2.80 62.00
N TYR A 4 28.77 2.78 62.85
CA TYR A 4 27.38 2.64 62.42
C TYR A 4 26.97 3.76 61.45
N ILE A 5 27.26 5.03 61.79
CA ILE A 5 26.97 6.18 60.93
C ILE A 5 27.69 6.06 59.57
N LYS A 6 28.96 5.63 59.56
CA LYS A 6 29.71 5.41 58.32
C LYS A 6 29.11 4.31 57.46
N THR A 7 28.79 3.16 58.05
CA THR A 7 28.18 2.03 57.33
C THR A 7 26.84 2.42 56.74
N THR A 8 25.93 2.98 57.55
CA THR A 8 24.62 3.42 57.07
C THR A 8 24.74 4.47 55.96
N ARG A 9 25.66 5.45 56.09
CA ARG A 9 25.90 6.44 55.04
C ARG A 9 26.37 5.78 53.73
N SER A 10 27.25 4.79 53.82
CA SER A 10 27.75 4.06 52.65
C SER A 10 26.64 3.26 51.97
N GLU A 11 25.78 2.60 52.74
CA GLU A 11 24.64 1.83 52.23
C GLU A 11 23.59 2.71 51.56
N VAL A 12 23.28 3.87 52.16
CA VAL A 12 22.37 4.86 51.56
C VAL A 12 22.94 5.39 50.24
N HIS A 13 24.24 5.73 50.20
CA HIS A 13 24.86 6.21 48.98
C HIS A 13 24.94 5.14 47.87
N ASP A 14 25.21 3.88 48.23
CA ASP A 14 25.14 2.74 47.29
C ASP A 14 23.73 2.59 46.70
N LEU A 15 22.69 2.64 47.55
CA LEU A 15 21.30 2.56 47.10
C LEU A 15 20.92 3.73 46.20
N GLU A 16 21.29 4.96 46.58
CA GLU A 16 21.04 6.16 45.79
C GLU A 16 21.66 6.04 44.38
N ASN A 17 22.93 5.67 44.29
CA ASN A 17 23.63 5.52 43.00
C ASN A 17 22.97 4.44 42.13
N ARG A 18 22.61 3.29 42.71
CA ARG A 18 21.96 2.20 41.97
C ARG A 18 20.59 2.60 41.45
N LEU A 19 19.78 3.27 42.27
CA LEU A 19 18.46 3.77 41.86
C LEU A 19 18.57 4.86 40.79
N HIS A 20 19.54 5.77 40.92
CA HIS A 20 19.78 6.80 39.92
C HIS A 20 20.11 6.19 38.55
N ASN A 21 21.03 5.23 38.50
CA ASN A 21 21.41 4.55 37.27
C ASN A 21 20.27 3.72 36.68
N ALA A 22 19.55 2.96 37.52
CA ALA A 22 18.42 2.16 37.06
C ALA A 22 17.32 3.03 36.44
N LYS A 23 17.05 4.20 37.03
CA LYS A 23 16.15 5.20 36.47
C LYS A 23 16.66 5.76 35.14
N ALA A 24 17.94 6.14 35.06
CA ALA A 24 18.55 6.65 33.84
C ALA A 24 18.43 5.65 32.66
N ASN A 25 18.56 4.35 32.95
CA ASN A 25 18.39 3.27 31.98
C ASN A 25 16.94 3.19 31.46
N VAL A 26 15.94 3.31 32.34
CA VAL A 26 14.51 3.37 31.93
C VAL A 26 14.24 4.59 31.04
N GLU A 27 14.76 5.75 31.41
CA GLU A 27 14.63 6.96 30.59
C GLU A 27 15.33 6.80 29.22
N GLN A 28 16.45 6.07 29.18
CA GLN A 28 17.12 5.75 27.92
C GLN A 28 16.28 4.82 27.05
N ILE A 29 15.65 3.79 27.62
CA ILE A 29 14.71 2.91 26.89
C ILE A 29 13.58 3.73 26.29
N GLN A 30 13.01 4.67 27.05
CA GLN A 30 11.95 5.57 26.55
C GLN A 30 12.43 6.42 25.36
N ARG A 31 13.64 7.00 25.47
CA ARG A 31 14.23 7.79 24.38
C ARG A 31 14.47 6.96 23.12
N LEU A 32 15.01 5.74 23.28
CA LEU A 32 15.23 4.81 22.18
C LEU A 32 13.92 4.51 21.43
N MET A 33 12.84 4.20 22.16
CA MET A 33 11.54 3.90 21.57
C MET A 33 10.81 5.12 20.97
N SER A 34 11.30 6.33 21.21
CA SER A 34 10.74 7.57 20.64
C SER A 34 11.39 7.96 19.31
N THR A 35 12.46 7.28 18.89
CA THR A 35 13.28 7.63 17.71
C THR A 35 12.47 7.73 16.42
N TRP A 36 11.47 6.88 16.24
CA TRP A 36 10.68 6.80 15.00
C TRP A 36 9.21 7.18 15.17
N GLN A 37 8.84 7.80 16.28
CA GLN A 37 7.44 8.14 16.56
C GLN A 37 6.86 9.18 15.58
N ASP A 38 7.72 9.97 14.93
CA ASP A 38 7.35 11.01 13.96
C ASP A 38 8.02 10.79 12.59
N VAL A 39 8.54 9.59 12.34
CA VAL A 39 9.30 9.27 11.12
C VAL A 39 8.65 8.09 10.41
N PRO A 40 7.68 8.36 9.52
CA PRO A 40 7.05 7.33 8.69
C PRO A 40 8.08 6.52 7.92
N LEU A 41 7.77 5.25 7.70
CA LEU A 41 8.53 4.30 6.91
C LEU A 41 8.42 4.61 5.42
N TYR A 42 7.28 5.15 4.99
CA TYR A 42 7.03 5.52 3.61
C TYR A 42 7.03 7.03 3.42
N LYS A 43 7.44 7.47 2.23
CA LYS A 43 7.52 8.88 1.85
C LYS A 43 7.17 9.08 0.38
N ARG A 44 6.79 10.31 0.04
CA ARG A 44 6.65 10.74 -1.36
C ARG A 44 8.01 10.81 -2.04
N SER A 45 8.01 10.78 -3.37
CA SER A 45 9.20 11.07 -4.16
C SER A 45 9.67 12.51 -3.92
N GLU A 46 10.97 12.70 -3.80
CA GLU A 46 11.61 14.02 -3.67
C GLU A 46 11.90 14.67 -5.04
N GLY A 47 11.58 13.97 -6.14
CA GLY A 47 11.84 14.39 -7.50
C GLY A 47 10.65 15.11 -8.16
N LYS A 48 10.45 14.84 -9.45
CA LYS A 48 9.34 15.44 -10.24
C LYS A 48 7.98 14.79 -10.02
N SER A 49 7.95 13.63 -9.35
CA SER A 49 6.72 12.88 -9.09
C SER A 49 6.17 13.22 -7.72
N THR A 50 4.85 13.31 -7.59
CA THR A 50 4.17 13.44 -6.30
C THR A 50 3.88 12.09 -5.66
N LEU A 51 4.07 10.98 -6.39
CA LEU A 51 3.68 9.64 -5.95
C LEU A 51 4.50 9.12 -4.76
N LEU A 52 4.01 8.05 -4.14
CA LEU A 52 4.73 7.25 -3.16
C LEU A 52 6.04 6.73 -3.75
N TYR A 53 7.14 6.89 -3.02
CA TYR A 53 8.45 6.45 -3.49
C TYR A 53 8.78 5.05 -3.00
N LEU A 54 8.80 4.10 -3.94
CA LEU A 54 9.01 2.68 -3.70
C LEU A 54 10.32 2.13 -4.27
N ASP A 55 11.06 2.89 -5.09
CA ASP A 55 12.29 2.41 -5.74
C ASP A 55 13.39 2.01 -4.73
N ASP A 56 13.43 2.65 -3.55
CA ASP A 56 14.35 2.35 -2.44
C ASP A 56 13.68 1.56 -1.30
N LYS A 57 12.45 1.03 -1.50
CA LYS A 57 11.65 0.37 -0.45
C LYS A 57 12.50 -0.66 0.31
N GLU A 58 13.14 -1.59 -0.39
CA GLU A 58 13.92 -2.66 0.24
C GLU A 58 15.08 -2.11 1.08
N GLN A 59 15.84 -1.14 0.55
CA GLN A 59 16.94 -0.52 1.27
C GLN A 59 16.45 0.18 2.55
N ARG A 60 15.32 0.90 2.45
CA ARG A 60 14.73 1.63 3.56
C ARG A 60 14.21 0.69 4.65
N LEU A 61 13.55 -0.40 4.26
CA LEU A 61 13.13 -1.46 5.18
C LEU A 61 14.33 -2.08 5.90
N ASN A 62 15.36 -2.47 5.16
CA ASN A 62 16.57 -3.06 5.71
C ASN A 62 17.25 -2.14 6.73
N ASN A 63 17.36 -0.85 6.43
CA ASN A 63 17.92 0.14 7.35
C ASN A 63 17.06 0.27 8.62
N ARG A 64 15.76 0.52 8.47
CA ARG A 64 14.85 0.67 9.61
C ARG A 64 14.85 -0.58 10.49
N TYR A 65 14.82 -1.76 9.88
CA TYR A 65 14.74 -3.00 10.63
C TYR A 65 16.03 -3.32 11.37
N LYS A 66 17.17 -3.02 10.75
CA LYS A 66 18.47 -3.14 11.40
C LYS A 66 18.59 -2.22 12.60
N GLU A 67 18.16 -0.96 12.48
CA GLU A 67 18.19 -0.01 13.60
C GLU A 67 17.27 -0.44 14.76
N LEU A 68 16.10 -1.00 14.46
CA LEU A 68 15.17 -1.52 15.47
C LEU A 68 15.74 -2.77 16.17
N ASP A 69 16.38 -3.69 15.44
CA ASP A 69 17.07 -4.86 16.01
C ASP A 69 18.23 -4.44 16.94
N GLU A 70 19.08 -3.50 16.49
CA GLU A 70 20.16 -2.94 17.30
C GLU A 70 19.64 -2.22 18.55
N THR A 71 18.52 -1.50 18.41
CA THR A 71 17.83 -0.85 19.52
C THR A 71 17.27 -1.87 20.50
N GLY A 72 16.68 -2.96 20.01
CA GLY A 72 16.21 -4.07 20.82
C GLY A 72 17.33 -4.66 21.66
N LYS A 73 18.47 -4.97 21.06
CA LYS A 73 19.67 -5.47 21.78
C LYS A 73 20.10 -4.53 22.90
N LYS A 74 20.07 -3.21 22.65
CA LYS A 74 20.39 -2.20 23.66
C LYS A 74 19.37 -2.15 24.79
N ILE A 75 18.08 -2.22 24.48
CA ILE A 75 17.01 -2.25 25.50
C ILE A 75 17.15 -3.49 26.40
N HIS A 76 17.39 -4.67 25.82
CA HIS A 76 17.65 -5.89 26.58
C HIS A 76 18.88 -5.76 27.49
N SER A 77 19.96 -5.15 26.99
CA SER A 77 21.15 -4.88 27.81
C SER A 77 20.87 -3.95 29.00
N LEU A 78 20.08 -2.89 28.79
CA LEU A 78 19.70 -1.94 29.84
C LEU A 78 18.79 -2.59 30.89
N LEU A 79 17.86 -3.44 30.47
CA LEU A 79 17.01 -4.20 31.39
C LEU A 79 17.84 -5.18 32.24
N LYS A 80 18.83 -5.84 31.63
CA LYS A 80 19.76 -6.72 32.35
C LYS A 80 20.60 -5.93 33.37
N GLU A 81 21.14 -4.79 32.99
CA GLU A 81 21.87 -3.91 33.90
C GLU A 81 20.98 -3.47 35.09
N ASN A 82 19.70 -3.20 34.85
CA ASN A 82 18.76 -2.87 35.92
C ASN A 82 18.54 -4.02 36.90
N SER A 83 18.52 -5.28 36.44
CA SER A 83 18.48 -6.46 37.33
C SER A 83 19.70 -6.48 38.27
N GLU A 84 20.89 -6.20 37.74
CA GLU A 84 22.15 -6.14 38.51
C GLU A 84 22.17 -4.97 39.51
N LEU A 85 21.78 -3.76 39.07
CA LEU A 85 21.69 -2.57 39.91
C LEU A 85 20.65 -2.73 41.05
N LEU A 86 19.54 -3.38 40.77
CA LEU A 86 18.49 -3.64 41.76
C LEU A 86 18.78 -4.87 42.63
N LYS A 87 19.91 -5.56 42.39
CA LYS A 87 20.35 -6.76 43.12
C LYS A 87 19.26 -7.84 43.11
N VAL A 88 18.68 -8.10 41.94
CA VAL A 88 17.65 -9.12 41.76
C VAL A 88 18.27 -10.50 41.86
N GLU A 89 17.98 -11.23 42.94
CA GLU A 89 18.50 -12.58 43.16
C GLU A 89 17.75 -13.64 42.35
N ASN A 90 16.45 -13.40 42.11
CA ASN A 90 15.59 -14.31 41.36
C ASN A 90 14.77 -13.55 40.31
N ASN A 91 15.11 -13.75 39.04
CA ASN A 91 14.39 -13.16 37.90
C ASN A 91 12.99 -13.76 37.70
N ASP A 92 12.63 -14.85 38.39
CA ASP A 92 11.28 -15.39 38.39
C ASP A 92 10.38 -14.81 39.49
N SER A 93 10.92 -13.92 40.34
CA SER A 93 10.14 -13.28 41.40
C SER A 93 9.03 -12.38 40.83
N ASP A 94 7.88 -12.35 41.51
CA ASP A 94 6.75 -11.52 41.11
C ASP A 94 7.09 -10.03 41.06
N ALA A 95 7.98 -9.57 41.95
CA ALA A 95 8.43 -8.18 41.98
C ALA A 95 9.22 -7.82 40.71
N TRP A 96 10.13 -8.71 40.27
CA TRP A 96 10.88 -8.47 39.03
C TRP A 96 9.99 -8.59 37.80
N LYS A 97 9.08 -9.56 37.74
CA LYS A 97 8.13 -9.69 36.63
C LYS A 97 7.29 -8.43 36.45
N LYS A 98 6.78 -7.84 37.53
CA LYS A 98 6.06 -6.55 37.48
C LYS A 98 6.92 -5.40 36.99
N TYR A 99 8.20 -5.38 37.34
CA TYR A 99 9.15 -4.38 36.83
C TYR A 99 9.40 -4.57 35.33
N VAL A 100 9.58 -5.82 34.89
CA VAL A 100 9.73 -6.15 33.47
C VAL A 100 8.47 -5.78 32.70
N ASP A 101 7.27 -6.10 33.21
CA ASP A 101 5.98 -5.72 32.62
C ASP A 101 5.86 -4.20 32.42
N TYR A 102 6.33 -3.41 33.39
CA TYR A 102 6.37 -1.96 33.29
C TYR A 102 7.26 -1.48 32.12
N VAL A 103 8.48 -2.02 31.98
CA VAL A 103 9.39 -1.65 30.89
C VAL A 103 8.89 -2.20 29.54
N ASP A 104 8.34 -3.40 29.54
CA ASP A 104 7.75 -4.07 28.38
C ASP A 104 6.57 -3.27 27.82
N GLN A 105 5.69 -2.74 28.69
CA GLN A 105 4.62 -1.83 28.28
C GLN A 105 5.17 -0.56 27.63
N MET A 106 6.29 -0.01 28.11
CA MET A 106 6.90 1.17 27.47
C MET A 106 7.35 0.88 26.04
N VAL A 107 7.86 -0.32 25.77
CA VAL A 107 8.23 -0.77 24.42
C VAL A 107 6.99 -0.98 23.55
N LEU A 108 5.94 -1.60 24.09
CA LEU A 108 4.66 -1.76 23.39
C LEU A 108 4.06 -0.41 22.98
N GLU A 109 4.01 0.56 23.90
CA GLU A 109 3.55 1.93 23.61
C GLU A 109 4.44 2.65 22.58
N GLY A 110 5.75 2.37 22.61
CA GLY A 110 6.70 2.87 21.61
C GLY A 110 6.35 2.36 20.21
N PHE A 111 6.16 1.05 20.06
CA PHE A 111 5.74 0.48 18.78
C PHE A 111 4.38 0.99 18.34
N LYS A 112 3.41 1.11 19.25
CA LYS A 112 2.10 1.67 18.94
C LYS A 112 2.22 3.06 18.31
N ARG A 113 3.07 3.94 18.86
CA ARG A 113 3.35 5.27 18.27
C ARG A 113 3.97 5.17 16.87
N ILE A 114 4.90 4.24 16.66
CA ILE A 114 5.53 4.01 15.34
C ILE A 114 4.49 3.54 14.31
N ILE A 115 3.65 2.56 14.65
CA ILE A 115 2.60 2.07 13.74
C ILE A 115 1.58 3.18 13.44
N ASN A 116 1.12 3.87 14.49
CA ASN A 116 0.18 4.99 14.35
C ASN A 116 0.73 6.07 13.41
N CYS A 117 1.99 6.48 13.56
CA CYS A 117 2.65 7.45 12.67
C CYS A 117 2.58 7.04 11.20
N ASN A 118 2.80 5.75 10.91
CA ASN A 118 2.75 5.21 9.56
C ASN A 118 1.33 5.18 8.98
N LEU A 119 0.34 4.76 9.77
CA LEU A 119 -1.06 4.76 9.33
C LEU A 119 -1.58 6.18 9.13
N MET A 120 -1.24 7.11 10.03
CA MET A 120 -1.60 8.51 9.93
C MET A 120 -0.98 9.20 8.71
N PHE A 121 0.23 8.79 8.28
CA PHE A 121 0.78 9.24 7.01
C PHE A 121 -0.18 8.88 5.86
N PHE A 122 -0.54 7.60 5.70
CA PHE A 122 -1.45 7.20 4.62
C PHE A 122 -2.83 7.86 4.71
N LEU A 123 -3.40 7.97 5.91
CA LEU A 123 -4.70 8.63 6.09
C LEU A 123 -4.65 10.11 5.74
N ARG A 124 -3.56 10.82 6.06
CA ARG A 124 -3.40 12.22 5.64
C ARG A 124 -3.22 12.34 4.14
N GLU A 125 -2.36 11.51 3.55
CA GLU A 125 -2.07 11.56 2.12
C GLU A 125 -3.23 11.06 1.23
N THR A 126 -4.25 10.43 1.83
CA THR A 126 -5.46 9.95 1.15
C THR A 126 -6.74 10.64 1.62
N ASP A 127 -6.66 11.73 2.38
CA ASP A 127 -7.84 12.49 2.80
C ASP A 127 -8.22 13.52 1.73
N PRO A 128 -9.34 13.35 0.99
CA PRO A 128 -9.74 14.29 -0.05
C PRO A 128 -9.99 15.71 0.49
N ALA A 129 -10.32 15.86 1.78
CA ALA A 129 -10.54 17.16 2.41
C ALA A 129 -9.25 17.98 2.55
N GLN A 130 -8.08 17.32 2.59
CA GLN A 130 -6.77 17.98 2.57
C GLN A 130 -6.31 18.34 1.15
N ASN A 131 -7.08 17.96 0.12
CA ASN A 131 -6.76 18.13 -1.29
C ASN A 131 -5.30 17.73 -1.63
N PRO A 132 -4.90 16.48 -1.32
CA PRO A 132 -3.53 16.00 -1.56
C PRO A 132 -3.26 15.86 -3.05
N ASP A 133 -1.98 15.95 -3.43
CA ASP A 133 -1.54 15.46 -4.73
C ASP A 133 -1.65 13.93 -4.79
N PRO A 134 -1.81 13.33 -5.99
CA PRO A 134 -1.87 11.88 -6.13
C PRO A 134 -0.68 11.19 -5.47
N LEU A 135 -0.99 10.23 -4.61
CA LEU A 135 -0.05 9.38 -3.89
C LEU A 135 0.20 8.08 -4.67
N PHE A 136 -0.84 7.51 -5.26
CA PHE A 136 -0.77 6.25 -6.00
C PHE A 136 -1.18 6.42 -7.45
N GLU A 137 -0.67 5.53 -8.31
CA GLU A 137 -1.02 5.45 -9.72
C GLU A 137 -1.30 4.01 -10.13
N SER A 138 -2.25 3.84 -11.05
CA SER A 138 -2.33 2.66 -11.90
C SER A 138 -2.48 3.06 -13.37
N GLN A 139 -1.81 2.32 -14.25
CA GLN A 139 -1.84 2.56 -15.68
C GLN A 139 -2.95 1.75 -16.33
N LEU A 140 -3.81 2.42 -17.10
CA LEU A 140 -4.79 1.76 -17.95
C LEU A 140 -4.11 1.41 -19.29
N GLN A 141 -4.14 0.12 -19.63
CA GLN A 141 -3.51 -0.41 -20.83
C GLN A 141 -4.51 -1.20 -21.67
N LEU A 142 -4.38 -1.14 -22.98
CA LEU A 142 -5.12 -1.99 -23.90
C LEU A 142 -4.22 -3.12 -24.39
N GLN A 143 -4.47 -4.32 -23.89
CA GLN A 143 -3.83 -5.57 -24.33
C GLN A 143 -4.91 -6.44 -24.96
N ALA A 144 -5.26 -6.16 -26.21
CA ALA A 144 -6.38 -6.80 -26.90
C ALA A 144 -6.37 -8.33 -26.72
N PRO A 145 -7.51 -8.93 -26.33
CA PRO A 145 -8.85 -8.33 -26.26
C PRO A 145 -9.17 -7.59 -24.96
N ASN A 146 -8.23 -7.46 -24.02
CA ASN A 146 -8.48 -7.00 -22.66
C ASN A 146 -8.02 -5.56 -22.42
N MET A 147 -8.77 -4.84 -21.57
CA MET A 147 -8.36 -3.57 -21.01
C MET A 147 -8.00 -3.78 -19.53
N LEU A 148 -6.73 -3.61 -19.21
CA LEU A 148 -6.12 -4.04 -17.96
C LEU A 148 -5.52 -2.84 -17.21
N PHE A 149 -5.51 -2.93 -15.89
CA PHE A 149 -4.79 -2.01 -15.02
C PHE A 149 -3.44 -2.60 -14.62
N ASN A 150 -2.45 -1.74 -14.38
CA ASN A 150 -1.17 -2.13 -13.79
C ASN A 150 -0.72 -1.06 -12.77
N PRO A 151 -0.70 -1.36 -11.45
CA PRO A 151 -1.14 -2.61 -10.80
C PRO A 151 -2.63 -2.90 -11.04
N SER A 152 -3.01 -4.19 -10.96
CA SER A 152 -4.36 -4.65 -11.32
C SER A 152 -5.42 -4.17 -10.32
N MET A 153 -6.62 -3.91 -10.82
CA MET A 153 -7.80 -3.52 -10.00
C MET A 153 -8.80 -4.68 -9.85
N ASP A 154 -8.42 -5.88 -10.28
CA ASP A 154 -9.19 -7.12 -10.13
C ASP A 154 -8.55 -7.96 -9.03
N GLU A 155 -9.32 -8.32 -8.02
CA GLU A 155 -8.87 -9.11 -6.86
C GLU A 155 -8.44 -10.53 -7.23
N ASN A 156 -8.86 -11.04 -8.40
CA ASN A 156 -8.50 -12.39 -8.85
C ASN A 156 -7.21 -12.42 -9.69
N ASP A 157 -6.63 -11.27 -9.98
CA ASP A 157 -5.41 -11.14 -10.77
C ASP A 157 -4.17 -11.16 -9.87
N LYS A 158 -2.97 -11.17 -10.49
CA LYS A 158 -1.70 -11.02 -9.78
C LYS A 158 -1.26 -9.55 -9.78
N ASN A 159 -0.45 -9.17 -8.80
CA ASN A 159 0.09 -7.81 -8.67
C ASN A 159 -1.05 -6.78 -8.58
N THR A 160 -2.02 -7.09 -7.73
CA THR A 160 -3.18 -6.22 -7.51
C THR A 160 -2.78 -4.99 -6.71
N PHE A 161 -3.56 -3.91 -6.87
CA PHE A 161 -3.36 -2.73 -6.05
C PHE A 161 -3.61 -3.03 -4.56
N SER A 162 -4.58 -3.90 -4.25
CA SER A 162 -4.83 -4.37 -2.88
C SER A 162 -3.63 -5.13 -2.29
N GLU A 163 -3.03 -6.05 -3.05
CA GLU A 163 -1.82 -6.77 -2.63
C GLU A 163 -0.65 -5.81 -2.32
N LEU A 164 -0.48 -4.78 -3.15
CA LEU A 164 0.52 -3.73 -2.89
C LEU A 164 0.23 -3.02 -1.56
N ILE A 165 -1.02 -2.63 -1.30
CA ILE A 165 -1.40 -1.95 -0.04
C ILE A 165 -1.21 -2.88 1.17
N GLU A 166 -1.58 -4.15 1.06
CA GLU A 166 -1.38 -5.14 2.12
C GLU A 166 0.10 -5.31 2.46
N ASP A 167 0.98 -5.45 1.46
CA ASP A 167 2.43 -5.55 1.69
C ASP A 167 3.03 -4.27 2.34
N LEU A 168 2.52 -3.08 2.00
CA LEU A 168 2.89 -1.84 2.69
C LEU A 168 2.45 -1.85 4.16
N LEU A 169 1.26 -2.35 4.47
CA LEU A 169 0.76 -2.46 5.84
C LEU A 169 1.52 -3.54 6.63
N ASP A 170 1.75 -4.71 6.05
CA ASP A 170 2.47 -5.82 6.67
C ASP A 170 3.89 -5.42 7.06
N THR A 171 4.59 -4.69 6.18
CA THR A 171 5.92 -4.13 6.50
C THR A 171 5.87 -3.09 7.62
N ILE A 172 4.78 -2.33 7.77
CA ILE A 172 4.60 -1.43 8.91
C ILE A 172 4.49 -2.23 10.21
N TYR A 173 3.58 -3.21 10.28
CA TYR A 173 3.33 -4.01 11.48
C TYR A 173 4.51 -4.92 11.85
N LYS A 174 5.25 -5.43 10.85
CA LYS A 174 6.45 -6.24 11.05
C LYS A 174 7.52 -5.53 11.89
N GLN A 175 7.52 -4.20 11.98
CA GLN A 175 8.41 -3.47 12.91
C GLN A 175 8.26 -3.96 14.37
N GLY A 176 7.03 -4.30 14.80
CA GLY A 176 6.74 -4.85 16.12
C GLY A 176 7.35 -6.23 16.40
N SER A 177 7.84 -6.92 15.37
CA SER A 177 8.51 -8.21 15.50
C SER A 177 10.01 -8.12 15.82
N LEU A 178 10.61 -6.93 15.64
CA LEU A 178 12.07 -6.78 15.60
C LEU A 178 12.73 -6.66 16.96
N ILE A 179 11.94 -6.49 18.01
CA ILE A 179 12.41 -6.53 19.39
C ILE A 179 11.74 -7.73 20.06
N PRO A 180 12.52 -8.74 20.51
CA PRO A 180 11.98 -9.83 21.30
C PRO A 180 11.30 -9.29 22.56
N ARG A 181 10.18 -9.90 22.96
CA ARG A 181 9.41 -9.49 24.13
C ARG A 181 10.30 -9.46 25.37
N LEU A 182 10.19 -8.41 26.19
CA LEU A 182 10.95 -8.32 27.45
C LEU A 182 10.31 -9.22 28.51
N ALA A 183 8.98 -9.17 28.60
CA ALA A 183 8.16 -9.98 29.50
C ALA A 183 8.02 -11.41 28.98
N THR A 184 9.07 -12.22 29.10
CA THR A 184 9.10 -13.61 28.61
C THR A 184 8.03 -14.51 29.25
N HIS A 185 7.52 -14.17 30.43
CA HIS A 185 6.43 -14.88 31.11
C HIS A 185 5.07 -14.72 30.41
N THR A 186 4.93 -13.81 29.45
CA THR A 186 3.71 -13.66 28.64
C THR A 186 3.59 -14.72 27.54
N ASN A 187 4.66 -15.50 27.28
CA ASN A 187 4.77 -16.46 26.18
C ASN A 187 4.56 -15.85 24.78
N GLN A 188 4.64 -14.52 24.64
CA GLN A 188 4.66 -13.85 23.34
C GLN A 188 6.11 -13.67 22.88
N ALA A 189 6.37 -13.97 21.61
CA ALA A 189 7.72 -13.83 21.05
C ALA A 189 8.14 -12.37 20.87
N ASN A 190 7.20 -11.51 20.50
CA ASN A 190 7.42 -10.09 20.17
C ASN A 190 6.13 -9.28 20.36
N TYR A 191 6.09 -8.05 19.86
CA TYR A 191 4.98 -7.12 20.07
C TYR A 191 3.97 -7.08 18.91
N GLN A 192 4.25 -7.72 17.77
CA GLN A 192 3.45 -7.59 16.54
C GLN A 192 2.01 -8.03 16.73
N ASP A 193 1.78 -9.23 17.25
CA ASP A 193 0.43 -9.78 17.48
C ASP A 193 -0.41 -8.86 18.39
N ALA A 194 0.18 -8.33 19.46
CA ALA A 194 -0.51 -7.40 20.35
C ALA A 194 -0.92 -6.10 19.63
N LEU A 195 -0.08 -5.60 18.71
CA LEU A 195 -0.36 -4.39 17.94
C LEU A 195 -1.45 -4.62 16.88
N GLU A 196 -1.49 -5.79 16.26
CA GLU A 196 -2.51 -6.16 15.28
C GLU A 196 -3.91 -6.26 15.92
N HIS A 197 -3.99 -6.60 17.20
CA HIS A 197 -5.23 -6.69 17.97
C HIS A 197 -5.62 -5.38 18.68
N MET A 198 -4.84 -4.31 18.55
CA MET A 198 -5.21 -3.00 19.12
C MET A 198 -6.30 -2.34 18.28
N GLN A 199 -7.47 -2.10 18.91
CA GLN A 199 -8.64 -1.54 18.22
C GLN A 199 -8.34 -0.19 17.55
N ASP A 200 -7.61 0.70 18.21
CA ASP A 200 -7.33 2.02 17.66
C ASP A 200 -6.39 1.98 16.44
N LEU A 201 -5.51 1.00 16.35
CA LEU A 201 -4.72 0.77 15.13
C LEU A 201 -5.55 0.07 14.04
N ALA A 202 -6.41 -0.88 14.44
CA ALA A 202 -7.31 -1.57 13.53
C ALA A 202 -8.29 -0.59 12.84
N ASP A 203 -8.86 0.35 13.59
CA ASP A 203 -9.76 1.38 13.05
C ASP A 203 -9.05 2.24 11.98
N LEU A 204 -7.82 2.69 12.25
CA LEU A 204 -7.03 3.47 11.28
C LEU A 204 -6.66 2.65 10.03
N ARG A 205 -6.36 1.36 10.20
CA ARG A 205 -6.10 0.43 9.10
C ARG A 205 -7.34 0.27 8.23
N THR A 206 -8.50 0.01 8.85
CA THR A 206 -9.78 -0.12 8.16
C THR A 206 -10.14 1.13 7.39
N ASP A 207 -10.02 2.32 8.00
CA ASP A 207 -10.29 3.59 7.32
C ASP A 207 -9.44 3.78 6.06
N PHE A 208 -8.17 3.40 6.10
CA PHE A 208 -7.29 3.48 4.94
C PHE A 208 -7.66 2.44 3.88
N THR A 209 -7.90 1.19 4.28
CA THR A 209 -8.30 0.11 3.39
C THR A 209 -9.65 0.38 2.70
N ASP A 210 -10.62 0.97 3.41
CA ASP A 210 -11.92 1.33 2.84
C ASP A 210 -11.79 2.41 1.75
N ARG A 211 -10.89 3.38 1.94
CA ARG A 211 -10.56 4.37 0.90
C ARG A 211 -9.95 3.69 -0.32
N VAL A 212 -9.06 2.71 -0.12
CA VAL A 212 -8.46 1.93 -1.20
C VAL A 212 -9.52 1.18 -2.00
N HIS A 213 -10.41 0.44 -1.34
CA HIS A 213 -11.52 -0.26 -2.00
C HIS A 213 -12.45 0.69 -2.78
N ALA A 214 -12.78 1.85 -2.19
CA ALA A 214 -13.60 2.85 -2.85
C ALA A 214 -12.98 3.35 -4.16
N VAL A 215 -11.66 3.56 -4.18
CA VAL A 215 -10.96 4.02 -5.38
C VAL A 215 -10.79 2.91 -6.42
N ILE A 216 -10.58 1.66 -6.00
CA ILE A 216 -10.60 0.50 -6.91
C ILE A 216 -11.94 0.42 -7.64
N GLY A 217 -13.06 0.57 -6.92
CA GLY A 217 -14.40 0.61 -7.52
C GLY A 217 -14.55 1.73 -8.55
N LYS A 218 -14.21 2.96 -8.17
CA LYS A 218 -14.26 4.14 -9.06
C LYS A 218 -13.33 4.03 -10.27
N ALA A 219 -12.17 3.41 -10.13
CA ALA A 219 -11.25 3.16 -11.24
C ALA A 219 -11.84 2.14 -12.23
N ASN A 220 -12.50 1.10 -11.73
CA ASN A 220 -13.21 0.13 -12.56
C ASN A 220 -14.43 0.73 -13.26
N GLU A 221 -15.17 1.62 -12.60
CA GLU A 221 -16.25 2.40 -13.24
C GLU A 221 -15.71 3.29 -14.37
N TYR A 222 -14.59 3.98 -14.13
CA TYR A 222 -13.93 4.78 -15.15
C TYR A 222 -13.47 3.93 -16.34
N ARG A 223 -12.89 2.76 -16.08
CA ARG A 223 -12.54 1.77 -17.10
C ARG A 223 -13.76 1.36 -17.93
N ALA A 224 -14.89 1.08 -17.28
CA ALA A 224 -16.11 0.61 -17.96
C ALA A 224 -16.68 1.62 -18.98
N LEU A 225 -16.40 2.92 -18.83
CA LEU A 225 -16.80 3.95 -19.80
C LEU A 225 -16.26 3.70 -21.21
N PHE A 226 -15.14 2.98 -21.33
CA PHE A 226 -14.51 2.67 -22.61
C PHE A 226 -15.05 1.41 -23.26
N ASN A 227 -15.88 0.60 -22.58
CA ASN A 227 -16.45 -0.63 -23.15
C ASN A 227 -17.30 -0.36 -24.41
N LYS A 228 -17.82 0.87 -24.57
CA LYS A 228 -18.52 1.29 -25.81
C LYS A 228 -17.65 1.19 -27.07
N TYR A 229 -16.32 1.17 -26.93
CA TYR A 229 -15.36 1.01 -28.02
C TYR A 229 -14.86 -0.42 -28.19
N ALA A 230 -15.34 -1.39 -27.39
CA ALA A 230 -14.75 -2.72 -27.33
C ALA A 230 -14.69 -3.43 -28.68
N TYR A 231 -15.67 -3.19 -29.55
CA TYR A 231 -15.70 -3.70 -30.93
C TYR A 231 -14.41 -3.37 -31.72
N LEU A 232 -13.72 -2.27 -31.40
CA LEU A 232 -12.48 -1.88 -32.09
C LEU A 232 -11.31 -2.84 -31.83
N TRP A 233 -11.31 -3.57 -30.72
CA TRP A 233 -10.22 -4.49 -30.34
C TRP A 233 -10.68 -5.92 -30.05
N VAL A 234 -11.98 -6.17 -29.97
CA VAL A 234 -12.57 -7.51 -29.82
C VAL A 234 -12.88 -8.12 -31.18
N ASP A 235 -13.37 -7.33 -32.14
CA ASP A 235 -13.84 -7.85 -33.42
C ASP A 235 -12.68 -8.23 -34.35
N ASP A 236 -12.87 -9.31 -35.12
CA ASP A 236 -11.91 -9.70 -36.14
C ASP A 236 -12.00 -8.75 -37.34
N ARG A 237 -10.98 -7.88 -37.44
CA ARG A 237 -10.88 -6.87 -38.51
C ARG A 237 -10.77 -7.49 -39.90
N GLN A 238 -10.17 -8.67 -40.03
CA GLN A 238 -10.08 -9.35 -41.32
C GLN A 238 -11.44 -9.86 -41.75
N GLU A 239 -12.21 -10.41 -40.80
CA GLU A 239 -13.57 -10.87 -41.07
C GLU A 239 -14.52 -9.70 -41.35
N PHE A 240 -14.42 -8.61 -40.60
CA PHE A 240 -15.14 -7.36 -40.88
C PHE A 240 -14.85 -6.87 -42.30
N MET A 241 -13.57 -6.75 -42.67
CA MET A 241 -13.17 -6.28 -43.99
C MET A 241 -13.64 -7.23 -45.09
N ARG A 242 -13.54 -8.55 -44.88
CA ARG A 242 -14.02 -9.57 -45.81
C ARG A 242 -15.53 -9.44 -46.05
N GLN A 243 -16.32 -9.32 -44.99
CA GLN A 243 -17.77 -9.15 -45.09
C GLN A 243 -18.13 -7.82 -45.76
N PHE A 244 -17.50 -6.73 -45.33
CA PHE A 244 -17.73 -5.41 -45.92
C PHE A 244 -17.43 -5.40 -47.42
N LEU A 245 -16.32 -5.99 -47.88
CA LEU A 245 -15.97 -6.06 -49.30
C LEU A 245 -16.89 -6.96 -50.12
N LEU A 246 -17.51 -7.98 -49.53
CA LEU A 246 -18.42 -8.91 -50.21
C LEU A 246 -19.87 -8.43 -50.24
N TYR A 247 -20.34 -7.78 -49.17
CA TYR A 247 -21.76 -7.50 -48.93
C TYR A 247 -22.08 -6.02 -48.72
N GLY A 248 -21.07 -5.18 -48.56
CA GLY A 248 -21.23 -3.73 -48.35
C GLY A 248 -21.53 -3.34 -46.90
N HIS A 249 -21.75 -4.31 -46.02
CA HIS A 249 -21.96 -4.18 -44.58
C HIS A 249 -21.56 -5.47 -43.85
N VAL A 250 -21.55 -5.42 -42.51
CA VAL A 250 -21.41 -6.62 -41.67
C VAL A 250 -22.75 -7.34 -41.66
N LEU A 251 -22.75 -8.63 -41.99
CA LEU A 251 -23.98 -9.41 -42.08
C LEU A 251 -24.62 -9.57 -40.71
N THR A 252 -25.93 -9.35 -40.63
CA THR A 252 -26.67 -9.64 -39.40
C THR A 252 -26.93 -11.14 -39.26
N GLN A 253 -27.16 -11.60 -38.04
CA GLN A 253 -27.47 -13.01 -37.80
C GLN A 253 -28.77 -13.43 -38.51
N GLU A 254 -29.75 -12.53 -38.60
CA GLU A 254 -31.00 -12.74 -39.33
C GLU A 254 -30.77 -12.91 -40.84
N GLU A 255 -29.85 -12.15 -41.44
CA GLU A 255 -29.50 -12.30 -42.86
C GLU A 255 -28.81 -13.64 -43.14
N ILE A 256 -27.95 -14.09 -42.22
CA ILE A 256 -27.28 -15.39 -42.30
C ILE A 256 -28.31 -16.51 -42.19
N GLU A 257 -29.23 -16.42 -41.23
CA GLU A 257 -30.28 -17.43 -40.98
C GLU A 257 -31.31 -17.48 -42.13
N ALA A 258 -31.74 -16.32 -42.65
CA ALA A 258 -32.68 -16.24 -43.77
C ALA A 258 -32.12 -16.79 -45.08
N ASN A 259 -30.80 -16.79 -45.24
CA ASN A 259 -30.12 -17.28 -46.44
C ASN A 259 -29.30 -18.56 -46.17
N ALA A 260 -29.66 -19.34 -45.14
CA ALA A 260 -28.91 -20.53 -44.74
C ALA A 260 -28.77 -21.60 -45.84
N GLU A 261 -29.73 -21.71 -46.77
CA GLU A 261 -29.70 -22.70 -47.86
C GLU A 261 -28.96 -22.23 -49.12
N GLN A 262 -28.99 -20.93 -49.43
CA GLN A 262 -28.48 -20.37 -50.70
C GLN A 262 -27.23 -19.49 -50.55
N GLY A 263 -26.89 -19.11 -49.31
CA GLY A 263 -25.85 -18.12 -49.01
C GLY A 263 -26.34 -16.68 -49.24
N VAL A 264 -25.80 -15.74 -48.47
CA VAL A 264 -26.15 -14.32 -48.65
C VAL A 264 -25.62 -13.84 -50.01
N PRO A 265 -26.45 -13.20 -50.85
CA PRO A 265 -26.01 -12.70 -52.14
C PRO A 265 -24.97 -11.57 -51.97
N GLN A 266 -23.90 -11.63 -52.78
CA GLN A 266 -22.83 -10.63 -52.75
C GLN A 266 -23.33 -9.29 -53.31
N ASN A 267 -23.01 -8.22 -52.60
CA ASN A 267 -23.29 -6.85 -53.01
C ASN A 267 -22.12 -5.95 -52.60
N PRO A 268 -21.06 -5.85 -53.42
CA PRO A 268 -19.87 -5.10 -53.06
C PRO A 268 -20.15 -3.63 -52.69
N PRO A 269 -19.39 -3.04 -51.75
CA PRO A 269 -19.64 -1.70 -51.23
C PRO A 269 -19.47 -0.62 -52.31
N THR A 270 -20.34 0.39 -52.23
CA THR A 270 -20.23 1.61 -53.01
C THR A 270 -19.14 2.54 -52.46
N LEU A 271 -18.64 3.46 -53.28
CA LEU A 271 -17.71 4.51 -52.82
C LEU A 271 -18.27 5.35 -51.66
N GLN A 272 -19.59 5.54 -51.64
CA GLN A 272 -20.25 6.24 -50.55
C GLN A 272 -20.17 5.45 -49.23
N GLN A 273 -20.43 4.14 -49.25
CA GLN A 273 -20.29 3.29 -48.06
C GLN A 273 -18.85 3.22 -47.56
N PHE A 274 -17.86 3.17 -48.46
CA PHE A 274 -16.45 3.29 -48.06
C PHE A 274 -16.18 4.61 -47.35
N LYS A 275 -16.67 5.73 -47.92
CA LYS A 275 -16.52 7.04 -47.31
C LYS A 275 -17.19 7.10 -45.94
N GLU A 276 -18.40 6.60 -45.79
CA GLU A 276 -19.12 6.56 -44.50
C GLU A 276 -18.37 5.76 -43.43
N GLN A 277 -17.75 4.62 -43.80
CA GLN A 277 -16.90 3.86 -42.89
C GLN A 277 -15.64 4.65 -42.49
N VAL A 278 -14.96 5.27 -43.46
CA VAL A 278 -13.79 6.12 -43.18
C VAL A 278 -14.15 7.28 -42.25
N ASP A 279 -15.23 8.01 -42.58
CA ASP A 279 -15.74 9.13 -41.78
C ASP A 279 -16.08 8.67 -40.33
N THR A 280 -16.59 7.44 -40.17
CA THR A 280 -16.86 6.86 -38.84
C THR A 280 -15.57 6.64 -38.03
N TYR A 281 -14.54 6.03 -38.62
CA TYR A 281 -13.26 5.82 -37.93
C TYR A 281 -12.49 7.12 -37.70
N GLU A 282 -12.58 8.11 -38.61
CA GLU A 282 -12.02 9.45 -38.40
C GLU A 282 -12.70 10.14 -37.21
N SER A 283 -14.02 10.06 -37.10
CA SER A 283 -14.78 10.60 -35.95
C SER A 283 -14.37 9.94 -34.63
N ILE A 284 -14.20 8.61 -34.62
CA ILE A 284 -13.68 7.87 -33.44
C ILE A 284 -12.28 8.34 -33.08
N TYR A 285 -11.39 8.51 -34.06
CA TYR A 285 -10.03 8.98 -33.83
C TYR A 285 -10.03 10.38 -33.19
N GLU A 286 -10.85 11.30 -33.70
CA GLU A 286 -11.02 12.62 -33.12
C GLU A 286 -11.59 12.57 -31.69
N GLU A 287 -12.56 11.71 -31.40
CA GLU A 287 -13.12 11.54 -30.06
C GLU A 287 -12.05 11.03 -29.07
N VAL A 288 -11.32 9.97 -29.45
CA VAL A 288 -10.27 9.37 -28.62
C VAL A 288 -9.10 10.33 -28.40
N SER A 289 -8.77 11.16 -29.41
CA SER A 289 -7.68 12.15 -29.29
C SER A 289 -7.93 13.17 -28.16
N LYS A 290 -9.20 13.43 -27.86
CA LYS A 290 -9.66 14.35 -26.81
C LYS A 290 -9.73 13.71 -25.42
N PHE A 291 -9.50 12.40 -25.28
CA PHE A 291 -9.49 11.76 -23.97
C PHE A 291 -8.41 12.38 -23.08
N GLU A 292 -8.74 12.55 -21.81
CA GLU A 292 -7.77 12.99 -20.82
C GLU A 292 -6.64 11.96 -20.69
N ASP A 293 -5.40 12.44 -20.67
CA ASP A 293 -4.22 11.58 -20.53
C ASP A 293 -4.17 10.94 -19.14
N THR A 294 -4.69 11.64 -18.12
CA THR A 294 -4.72 11.16 -16.74
C THR A 294 -6.04 11.52 -16.08
N LYS A 295 -6.61 10.61 -15.30
CA LYS A 295 -7.79 10.85 -14.46
C LYS A 295 -7.39 10.83 -12.99
N ILE A 296 -7.76 11.87 -12.24
CA ILE A 296 -7.59 11.89 -10.78
C ILE A 296 -8.89 11.47 -10.10
N ILE A 297 -8.79 10.47 -9.21
CA ILE A 297 -9.90 9.91 -8.41
C ILE A 297 -9.61 10.26 -6.95
N ASP A 298 -10.62 10.84 -6.28
CA ASP A 298 -10.56 11.24 -4.86
C ASP A 298 -9.33 12.07 -4.46
N LYS A 299 -8.73 12.79 -5.43
CA LYS A 299 -7.51 13.62 -5.32
C LYS A 299 -6.21 12.84 -5.15
N TRP A 300 -6.22 11.73 -4.40
CA TRP A 300 -5.01 11.01 -4.04
C TRP A 300 -4.65 9.84 -4.99
N PHE A 301 -5.52 9.48 -5.94
CA PHE A 301 -5.25 8.38 -6.87
C PHE A 301 -5.26 8.84 -8.33
N ARG A 302 -4.26 8.44 -9.10
CA ARG A 302 -4.14 8.76 -10.53
C ARG A 302 -4.31 7.52 -11.38
N VAL A 303 -5.20 7.58 -12.36
CA VAL A 303 -5.20 6.64 -13.48
C VAL A 303 -4.43 7.28 -14.63
N ASP A 304 -3.36 6.62 -15.08
CA ASP A 304 -2.65 7.01 -16.31
C ASP A 304 -3.25 6.30 -17.51
N SER A 305 -3.97 7.05 -18.36
CA SER A 305 -4.67 6.52 -19.53
C SER A 305 -3.90 6.72 -20.83
N ARG A 306 -2.70 7.33 -20.79
CA ARG A 306 -1.87 7.54 -21.99
C ARG A 306 -1.59 6.24 -22.75
N PRO A 307 -1.23 5.11 -22.11
CA PRO A 307 -0.97 3.86 -22.82
C PRO A 307 -2.23 3.34 -23.54
N PHE A 308 -3.38 3.34 -22.86
CA PHE A 308 -4.67 2.97 -23.44
C PHE A 308 -5.06 3.88 -24.61
N LYS A 309 -5.00 5.20 -24.43
CA LYS A 309 -5.33 6.19 -25.46
C LYS A 309 -4.46 6.00 -26.70
N GLN A 310 -3.16 5.83 -26.52
CA GLN A 310 -2.23 5.60 -27.62
C GLN A 310 -2.54 4.31 -28.38
N ALA A 311 -2.84 3.22 -27.65
CA ALA A 311 -3.23 1.95 -28.26
C ALA A 311 -4.53 2.08 -29.06
N LEU A 312 -5.54 2.77 -28.52
CA LEU A 312 -6.83 2.96 -29.17
C LEU A 312 -6.73 3.85 -30.42
N LEU A 313 -5.94 4.93 -30.38
CA LEU A 313 -5.64 5.76 -31.56
C LEU A 313 -4.94 4.96 -32.66
N ASN A 314 -4.00 4.09 -32.28
CA ASN A 314 -3.33 3.20 -33.23
C ASN A 314 -4.29 2.18 -33.84
N ILE A 315 -5.28 1.72 -33.08
CA ILE A 315 -6.33 0.82 -33.57
C ILE A 315 -7.23 1.56 -34.55
N ALA A 316 -7.75 2.74 -34.20
CA ALA A 316 -8.65 3.51 -35.06
C ALA A 316 -7.99 3.95 -36.38
N LYS A 317 -6.68 4.16 -36.39
CA LYS A 317 -5.92 4.58 -37.58
C LYS A 317 -5.60 3.45 -38.57
N LYS A 318 -5.59 2.19 -38.12
CA LYS A 318 -5.23 1.02 -38.95
C LYS A 318 -6.36 0.59 -39.87
#